data_AF-A0A5D2YJR3-F1
#
_entry.id   AF-A0A5D2YJR3-F1
#
_cell.length_a   1.000
_cell.length_b   1.000
_cell.length_c   1.000
_cell.angle_alpha   90.00
_cell.angle_beta   90.00
_cell.angle_gamma   90.00
#
_symmetry.space_group_name_H-M   'P 1'
#
loop_
_entity.id
_entity.type
_entity.pdbx_description
1 polymer ?
#
loop_
_entity_poly.entity_id
_entity_poly.type
_entity_poly.pdbx_seq_one_letter_code
_entity_poly.pdbx_strand_id
1 'polypeptide(L)'
;MCLKVSSFVMGSYGIYFCINDIEPFCQDELALYRQCAEKRDKELRQRLQDSERKLGLSMPFDQAKERASQLESEVTSLERRLILASGIEGIEGFRQRWSLHGRLTDTKKRLESLKLGME
;
A
#
# COMPACT_ATOMS: atom_id res chain seq x y z
N MET A 1 -31.27 -11.81 -4.63
CA MET A 1 -30.60 -11.50 -3.34
C MET A 1 -29.23 -12.16 -3.34
N CYS A 2 -28.25 -11.57 -4.02
CA CYS A 2 -26.85 -12.00 -3.87
C CYS A 2 -26.29 -11.29 -2.64
N LEU A 3 -26.34 -12.00 -1.52
CA LEU A 3 -25.86 -11.54 -0.23
C LEU A 3 -24.38 -11.16 -0.34
N LYS A 4 -24.09 -9.91 0.05
CA LYS A 4 -22.79 -9.38 0.51
C LYS A 4 -21.63 -10.37 0.39
N VAL A 5 -20.88 -10.29 -0.71
CA VAL A 5 -19.51 -10.82 -0.77
C VAL A 5 -18.63 -9.89 0.06
N SER A 6 -18.75 -10.02 1.38
CA SER A 6 -17.76 -9.52 2.32
C SER A 6 -16.53 -10.39 2.15
N SER A 7 -15.40 -9.73 1.90
CA SER A 7 -14.09 -10.32 1.71
C SER A 7 -13.65 -11.07 2.97
N PHE A 8 -14.01 -12.35 3.09
CA PHE A 8 -13.69 -13.19 4.24
C PHE A 8 -13.10 -14.52 3.78
N VAL A 9 -11.82 -14.70 4.09
CA VAL A 9 -11.02 -15.89 3.78
C VAL A 9 -11.57 -17.08 4.58
N MET A 10 -12.32 -17.95 3.92
CA MET A 10 -12.66 -19.28 4.44
C MET A 10 -11.75 -20.28 3.75
N GLY A 11 -10.80 -20.88 4.50
CA GLY A 11 -10.05 -22.11 4.21
C GLY A 11 -9.59 -22.37 2.77
N SER A 12 -8.29 -22.60 2.58
CA SER A 12 -7.58 -22.77 1.30
C SER A 12 -8.19 -23.73 0.24
N TYR A 13 -9.22 -24.51 0.57
CA TYR A 13 -9.94 -25.42 -0.32
C TYR A 13 -11.35 -24.97 -0.71
N GLY A 14 -11.97 -24.02 0.01
CA GLY A 14 -13.34 -23.53 -0.26
C GLY A 14 -13.41 -22.32 -1.19
N ILE A 15 -12.32 -21.54 -1.28
CA ILE A 15 -12.26 -20.34 -2.14
C ILE A 15 -12.19 -20.71 -3.63
N TYR A 16 -11.56 -21.84 -3.96
CA TYR A 16 -11.45 -22.29 -5.35
C TYR A 16 -12.80 -22.69 -5.95
N PHE A 17 -13.73 -23.22 -5.14
CA PHE A 17 -15.05 -23.61 -5.62
C PHE A 17 -15.87 -22.37 -6.03
N CYS A 18 -15.91 -21.35 -5.16
CA CYS A 18 -16.69 -20.14 -5.41
C CYS A 18 -16.14 -19.21 -6.51
N ILE A 19 -14.86 -19.31 -6.89
CA ILE A 19 -14.31 -18.50 -8.00
C ILE A 19 -14.65 -19.13 -9.35
N ASN A 20 -14.68 -20.46 -9.43
CA ASN A 20 -14.98 -21.19 -10.66
C ASN A 20 -16.49 -21.25 -10.97
N ASP A 21 -17.35 -20.99 -10.00
CA ASP A 21 -18.82 -20.94 -10.16
C ASP A 21 -19.37 -19.53 -10.43
N ILE A 22 -18.50 -18.52 -10.57
CA ILE A 22 -18.90 -17.18 -11.03
C ILE A 22 -19.11 -17.24 -12.55
N GLU A 23 -20.28 -16.81 -13.03
CA GLU A 23 -20.55 -16.72 -14.47
C GLU A 23 -19.40 -16.00 -15.20
N PRO A 24 -18.96 -16.47 -16.39
CA PRO A 24 -17.78 -15.94 -17.09
C PRO A 24 -17.77 -14.41 -17.23
N PHE A 25 -18.95 -13.80 -17.43
CA PHE A 25 -19.11 -12.34 -17.50
C PHE A 25 -18.67 -11.62 -16.22
N CYS A 26 -18.97 -12.17 -15.05
CA CYS A 26 -18.58 -11.59 -13.77
C CYS A 26 -17.09 -11.79 -13.46
N GLN A 27 -16.40 -12.74 -14.10
CA GLN A 27 -14.95 -12.90 -13.98
C GLN A 27 -14.19 -11.83 -14.80
N ASP A 28 -14.66 -11.55 -16.01
CA ASP A 28 -14.06 -10.52 -16.87
C ASP A 28 -14.19 -9.12 -16.26
N GLU A 29 -15.36 -8.79 -15.71
CA GLU A 29 -15.58 -7.53 -14.98
C GLU A 29 -14.66 -7.42 -13.76
N LEU A 30 -14.51 -8.49 -12.96
CA LEU A 30 -13.58 -8.49 -11.83
C LEU A 30 -12.12 -8.32 -12.27
N ALA A 31 -11.72 -8.93 -13.39
CA ALA A 31 -10.39 -8.75 -13.96
C ALA A 31 -10.17 -7.30 -14.41
N LEU A 32 -11.14 -6.70 -15.10
CA LEU A 32 -11.11 -5.31 -15.51
C LEU A 32 -11.02 -4.36 -14.30
N TYR A 33 -11.83 -4.57 -13.26
CA TYR A 33 -11.76 -3.76 -12.03
C TYR A 33 -10.39 -3.83 -11.36
N ARG A 34 -9.77 -5.02 -11.30
CA ARG A 34 -8.42 -5.20 -10.75
C ARG A 34 -7.39 -4.41 -11.57
N GLN A 35 -7.41 -4.54 -12.90
CA GLN A 35 -6.51 -3.80 -13.78
C GLN A 35 -6.68 -2.28 -13.64
N CYS A 36 -7.92 -1.79 -13.58
CA CYS A 36 -8.19 -0.37 -13.39
C CYS A 36 -7.73 0.12 -12.00
N ALA A 37 -7.90 -0.68 -10.95
CA ALA A 37 -7.42 -0.35 -9.61
C ALA A 37 -5.89 -0.29 -9.55
N GLU A 38 -5.21 -1.28 -10.13
CA GLU A 38 -3.74 -1.33 -10.22
C GLU A 38 -3.17 -0.17 -11.03
N LYS A 39 -3.78 0.15 -12.18
CA LYS A 39 -3.36 1.29 -13.01
C LYS A 39 -3.48 2.60 -12.25
N ARG A 40 -4.62 2.85 -11.59
CA ARG A 40 -4.82 4.06 -10.78
C ARG A 40 -3.85 4.12 -9.60
N ASP A 41 -3.64 3.02 -8.89
CA ASP A 41 -2.71 2.96 -7.77
C ASP A 41 -1.28 3.31 -8.22
N LYS A 42 -0.83 2.75 -9.34
CA LYS A 42 0.47 3.07 -9.94
C LYS A 42 0.60 4.55 -10.31
N GLU A 43 -0.39 5.11 -10.99
CA GLU A 43 -0.40 6.52 -11.38
C GLU A 43 -0.39 7.46 -10.17
N LEU A 44 -1.16 7.12 -9.12
CA LEU A 44 -1.19 7.91 -7.88
C LEU A 44 0.14 7.85 -7.13
N ARG A 45 0.75 6.66 -7.00
CA ARG A 45 2.07 6.52 -6.37
C ARG A 45 3.14 7.30 -7.11
N GLN A 46 3.14 7.27 -8.45
CA GLN A 46 4.07 8.04 -9.26
C GLN A 46 3.88 9.55 -9.04
N ARG A 47 2.64 10.04 -9.13
CA ARG A 47 2.33 11.46 -8.91
C ARG A 47 2.74 11.95 -7.54
N LEU A 48 2.60 11.11 -6.51
CA LEU A 48 3.02 11.42 -5.15
C LEU A 48 4.55 11.53 -5.06
N GLN A 49 5.29 10.59 -5.63
CA GLN A 49 6.76 10.63 -5.67
C GLN A 49 7.27 11.86 -6.44
N ASP A 50 6.69 12.16 -7.60
CA ASP A 50 7.03 13.35 -8.38
C ASP A 50 6.78 14.64 -7.59
N SER A 51 5.70 14.68 -6.80
CA SER A 51 5.37 15.83 -5.95
C SER A 51 6.35 15.98 -4.78
N GLU A 52 6.75 14.89 -4.12
CA GLU A 52 7.78 14.93 -3.07
C GLU A 52 9.14 15.36 -3.63
N ARG A 53 9.49 14.90 -4.84
CA ARG A 53 10.73 15.34 -5.50
C ARG A 53 10.70 16.84 -5.83
N LYS A 54 9.59 17.33 -6.38
CA LYS A 54 9.39 18.78 -6.63
C LYS A 54 9.46 19.58 -5.33
N LEU A 55 8.96 19.01 -4.23
CA LEU A 55 9.05 19.65 -2.92
C LEU A 55 10.51 19.77 -2.49
N GLY A 56 11.32 18.71 -2.64
CA GLY A 56 12.76 18.76 -2.36
C GLY A 56 13.49 19.84 -3.16
N LEU A 57 13.13 20.03 -4.43
CA LEU A 57 13.74 21.02 -5.33
C LEU A 57 13.37 22.48 -5.02
N SER A 58 12.19 22.72 -4.44
CA SER A 58 11.61 24.06 -4.30
C SER A 58 11.48 24.56 -2.86
N MET A 59 11.46 23.65 -1.89
CA MET A 59 11.37 23.98 -0.48
C MET A 59 12.74 24.47 0.03
N PRO A 60 12.78 25.46 0.95
CA PRO A 60 14.02 25.84 1.61
C PRO A 60 14.69 24.64 2.28
N PHE A 61 16.02 24.53 2.14
CA PHE A 61 16.79 23.35 2.56
C PHE A 61 16.52 22.91 4.00
N ASP A 62 16.45 23.86 4.95
CA ASP A 62 16.20 23.55 6.37
C ASP A 62 14.82 22.92 6.58
N GLN A 63 13.80 23.41 5.87
CA GLN A 63 12.44 22.84 5.93
C GLN A 63 12.37 21.47 5.26
N ALA A 64 13.08 21.29 4.14
CA ALA A 64 13.16 20.01 3.46
C ALA A 64 13.87 18.96 4.34
N LYS A 65 14.92 19.37 5.07
CA LYS A 65 15.63 18.54 6.04
C LYS A 65 14.78 18.17 7.25
N GLU A 66 13.99 19.10 7.78
CA GLU A 66 13.02 18.82 8.85
C GLU A 66 11.96 17.80 8.38
N ARG A 67 11.43 17.98 7.17
CA ARG A 67 10.49 17.00 6.59
C ARG A 67 11.14 15.63 6.40
N ALA A 68 12.38 15.58 5.93
CA ALA A 68 13.11 14.33 5.78
C ALA A 68 13.27 13.60 7.12
N SER A 69 13.60 14.33 8.20
CA SER A 69 13.71 13.72 9.54
C SER A 69 12.37 13.23 10.08
N GLN A 70 11.27 13.95 9.80
CA GLN A 70 9.91 13.50 10.12
C GLN A 70 9.59 12.17 9.40
N LEU A 71 9.86 12.09 8.09
CA LEU A 71 9.64 10.87 7.31
C LEU A 71 10.53 9.71 7.79
N GLU A 72 11.80 9.96 8.14
CA GLU A 72 12.69 8.95 8.73
C GLU A 72 12.16 8.40 10.07
N SER A 73 11.64 9.29 10.92
CA SER A 73 11.02 8.89 12.19
C SER A 73 9.76 8.06 11.97
N GLU A 74 8.96 8.38 10.95
CA GLU A 74 7.77 7.61 10.58
C GLU A 74 8.15 6.22 10.04
N VAL A 75 9.16 6.15 9.17
CA VAL A 75 9.71 4.88 8.66
C VAL A 75 10.16 4.00 9.82
N THR A 76 10.94 4.55 10.75
CA THR A 76 11.42 3.83 11.94
C THR A 76 10.25 3.34 12.80
N SER A 77 9.22 4.16 12.97
CA SER A 77 8.00 3.79 13.70
C SER A 77 7.20 2.68 13.01
N LEU A 78 7.11 2.72 11.68
CA LEU A 78 6.43 1.69 10.88
C LEU A 78 7.20 0.36 10.93
N GLU A 79 8.53 0.39 10.83
CA GLU A 79 9.38 -0.81 10.95
C GLU A 79 9.21 -1.49 12.30
N ARG A 80 9.25 -0.70 13.40
CA ARG A 80 9.01 -1.23 14.75
C ARG A 80 7.63 -1.87 14.87
N ARG A 81 6.58 -1.22 14.34
CA ARG A 81 5.22 -1.79 14.35
C ARG A 81 5.13 -3.06 13.52
N LEU A 82 5.81 -3.14 12.38
CA LEU A 82 5.84 -4.32 11.54
C LEU A 82 6.51 -5.50 12.27
N ILE A 83 7.60 -5.25 13.00
CA ILE A 83 8.26 -6.24 13.86
C ILE A 83 7.29 -6.73 14.93
N LEU A 84 6.61 -5.83 15.64
CA LEU A 84 5.64 -6.21 16.67
C LEU A 84 4.47 -7.03 16.08
N ALA A 85 3.99 -6.67 14.89
CA ALA A 85 2.93 -7.41 14.20
C ALA A 85 3.38 -8.78 13.67
N SER A 86 4.68 -9.09 13.64
CA SER A 86 5.19 -10.41 13.25
C SER A 86 4.84 -11.50 14.28
N GLY A 87 4.70 -11.13 15.56
CA GLY A 87 4.29 -12.06 16.62
C GLY A 87 2.78 -12.35 16.66
N ILE A 88 1.98 -11.69 15.83
CA ILE A 88 0.52 -11.89 15.77
C ILE A 88 0.22 -12.94 14.70
N GLU A 89 -0.36 -14.06 15.12
CA GLU A 89 -0.76 -15.13 14.23
C GLU A 89 -2.17 -14.93 13.64
N GLY A 90 -2.49 -15.72 12.62
CA GLY A 90 -3.81 -15.73 11.98
C GLY A 90 -4.08 -14.55 11.02
N ILE A 91 -5.35 -14.45 10.60
CA ILE A 91 -5.79 -13.51 9.56
C ILE A 91 -5.63 -12.06 10.00
N GLU A 92 -5.82 -11.76 11.29
CA GLU A 92 -5.67 -10.40 11.81
C GLU A 92 -4.21 -9.94 11.77
N GLY A 93 -3.27 -10.81 12.19
CA GLY A 93 -1.84 -10.52 12.06
C GLY A 93 -1.41 -10.31 10.61
N PHE A 94 -1.94 -11.11 9.68
CA PHE A 94 -1.70 -10.91 8.24
C PHE A 94 -2.22 -9.54 7.75
N ARG A 95 -3.45 -9.17 8.08
CA ARG A 95 -4.05 -7.89 7.68
C ARG A 95 -3.25 -6.70 8.20
N GLN A 96 -2.84 -6.75 9.46
CA GLN A 96 -2.01 -5.71 10.07
C GLN A 96 -0.65 -5.60 9.38
N ARG A 97 0.04 -6.71 9.16
CA ARG A 97 1.34 -6.71 8.44
C ARG A 97 1.20 -6.20 7.01
N TRP A 98 0.16 -6.61 6.29
CA TRP A 98 -0.10 -6.16 4.92
C TRP A 98 -0.30 -4.65 4.85
N SER A 99 -1.14 -4.09 5.74
CA SER A 99 -1.37 -2.65 5.83
C SER A 99 -0.10 -1.88 6.20
N LEU A 100 0.64 -2.36 7.21
CA LEU A 100 1.88 -1.74 7.66
C LEU A 100 2.95 -1.76 6.56
N HIS A 101 3.08 -2.88 5.84
CA HIS A 101 4.03 -3.01 4.74
C HIS A 101 3.74 -1.98 3.64
N GLY A 102 2.48 -1.85 3.20
CA GLY A 102 2.11 -0.86 2.18
C GLY A 102 2.49 0.57 2.59
N ARG A 103 2.15 0.96 3.83
CA ARG A 103 2.52 2.28 4.39
C ARG A 103 4.02 2.48 4.49
N LEU A 104 4.76 1.43 4.88
CA LEU A 104 6.22 1.47 5.00
C LEU A 104 6.87 1.66 3.62
N THR A 105 6.42 0.93 2.61
CA THR A 105 6.93 1.08 1.24
C THR A 105 6.65 2.49 0.71
N ASP A 106 5.45 3.02 0.93
CA ASP A 106 5.09 4.36 0.46
C ASP A 106 5.88 5.47 1.15
N THR A 107 6.03 5.40 2.47
CA THR A 107 6.80 6.39 3.25
C THR A 107 8.29 6.36 2.87
N LYS A 108 8.88 5.18 2.67
CA LYS A 108 10.26 5.05 2.16
C LYS A 108 10.42 5.68 0.78
N LYS A 109 9.51 5.41 -0.16
CA LYS A 109 9.57 5.99 -1.52
C LYS A 109 9.42 7.50 -1.53
N ARG A 110 8.58 8.05 -0.64
CA ARG A 110 8.45 9.51 -0.45
C ARG A 110 9.73 10.12 0.10
N LEU A 111 10.36 9.49 1.08
CA LEU A 111 11.65 9.94 1.63
C LEU A 111 12.75 9.93 0.57
N GLU A 112 12.87 8.84 -0.20
CA GLU A 112 13.82 8.73 -1.31
C GLU A 112 13.61 9.85 -2.34
N SER A 113 12.36 10.09 -2.73
CA SER A 113 12.01 11.10 -3.73
C SER A 113 12.29 12.52 -3.24
N LEU A 114 11.99 12.80 -1.96
CA LEU A 114 12.30 14.08 -1.33
C LEU A 114 13.81 14.33 -1.30
N LYS A 115 14.59 13.34 -0.85
CA LYS A 115 16.06 13.43 -0.80
C LYS A 115 16.66 13.65 -2.19
N LEU A 116 16.17 12.95 -3.21
CA LEU A 116 16.59 13.16 -4.60
C LEU A 116 16.28 14.57 -5.13
N GLY A 117 15.30 15.26 -4.55
CA GLY A 117 15.03 16.67 -4.88
C GLY A 117 15.92 17.65 -4.11
N MET A 118 16.50 17.24 -2.98
CA MET A 118 17.39 18.08 -2.16
C MET A 118 18.86 18.01 -2.62
N GLU A 119 19.22 16.96 -3.36
CA GLU A 119 20.51 16.80 -4.06
C GLU A 119 20.61 17.72 -5.28
#